data_AF-A0A7W3TT16-F1
#
_entry.id   AF-A0A7W3TT16-F1
#
_cell.length_a   1.000
_cell.length_b   1.000
_cell.length_c   1.000
_cell.angle_alpha   90.00
_cell.angle_beta   90.00
_cell.angle_gamma   90.00
#
_symmetry.space_group_name_H-M   'P 1'
#
loop_
_entity.id
_entity.type
_entity.pdbx_description
1 polymer ?
#
loop_
_entity_poly.entity_id
_entity_poly.type
_entity_poly.pdbx_seq_one_letter_code
_entity_poly.pdbx_strand_id
1 'polypeptide(L)'
;MSGQFSNIAYKMHVYRGNIGYKYSVHLRFTDNNVHLIRLCINGSRHHNEDGTIVGKNHLHIYKYHDSHIEDYAYDLNHLPFDNSDELDAAVEKFINYANIKGKEE
;
A
#
# COMPACT_ATOMS: atom_id res chain seq x y z
N MET A 1 -2.97 -13.59 0.51
CA MET A 1 -4.34 -13.53 -0.04
C MET A 1 -4.24 -13.09 -1.50
N SER A 2 -4.97 -13.75 -2.40
CA SER A 2 -5.06 -13.41 -3.83
C SER A 2 -6.52 -13.23 -4.22
N GLY A 3 -6.79 -12.34 -5.18
CA GLY A 3 -8.14 -12.08 -5.71
C GLY A 3 -8.11 -11.82 -7.21
N GLN A 4 -9.27 -11.94 -7.86
CA GLN A 4 -9.43 -11.77 -9.30
C GLN A 4 -10.69 -10.97 -9.61
N PHE A 5 -10.56 -9.86 -10.33
CA PHE A 5 -11.68 -9.08 -10.84
C PHE A 5 -11.39 -8.70 -12.29
N SER A 6 -12.32 -8.97 -13.22
CA SER A 6 -12.16 -8.68 -14.65
C SER A 6 -10.84 -9.20 -15.27
N ASN A 7 -10.44 -10.44 -14.95
CA ASN A 7 -9.17 -11.09 -15.36
C ASN A 7 -7.87 -10.48 -14.83
N ILE A 8 -7.94 -9.51 -13.92
CA ILE A 8 -6.76 -8.96 -13.24
C ILE A 8 -6.59 -9.71 -11.92
N ALA A 9 -5.42 -10.35 -11.75
CA ALA A 9 -5.06 -11.06 -10.53
C ALA A 9 -4.10 -10.22 -9.68
N TYR A 10 -4.40 -10.08 -8.39
CA TYR A 10 -3.55 -9.39 -7.43
C TYR A 10 -3.21 -10.28 -6.24
N LYS A 11 -2.10 -9.94 -5.58
CA LYS A 11 -1.65 -10.56 -4.34
C LYS A 11 -1.34 -9.51 -3.29
N MET A 12 -1.78 -9.81 -2.07
CA MET A 12 -1.46 -9.02 -0.89
C MET A 12 -0.26 -9.62 -0.16
N HIS A 13 0.70 -8.77 0.21
CA HIS A 13 1.87 -9.11 1.01
C HIS A 13 1.97 -8.17 2.21
N VAL A 14 2.13 -8.74 3.40
CA VAL A 14 2.27 -8.00 4.65
C VAL A 14 3.69 -8.22 5.16
N TYR A 15 4.38 -7.14 5.51
CA TYR A 15 5.74 -7.17 6.04
C TYR A 15 5.79 -6.49 7.40
N ARG A 16 6.35 -7.17 8.40
CA ARG A 16 6.66 -6.61 9.71
C ARG A 16 8.17 -6.37 9.79
N GLY A 17 8.58 -5.13 10.01
CA GLY A 17 9.98 -4.76 10.20
C GLY A 17 10.49 -5.08 11.60
N ASN A 18 11.80 -5.26 11.74
CA ASN A 18 12.46 -5.64 13.00
C ASN A 18 12.70 -4.48 13.98
N ILE A 19 12.40 -3.24 13.57
CA ILE A 19 12.67 -2.03 14.36
C ILE A 19 11.35 -1.35 14.72
N GLY A 20 11.08 -1.21 16.02
CA GLY A 20 9.88 -0.55 16.55
C GLY A 20 8.57 -1.14 16.00
N TYR A 21 7.58 -0.29 15.74
CA TYR A 21 6.28 -0.64 15.14
C TYR A 21 6.28 -0.45 13.62
N LYS A 22 7.41 -0.74 12.94
CA LYS A 22 7.49 -0.66 11.47
C LYS A 22 6.78 -1.82 10.80
N TYR A 23 5.92 -1.50 9.83
CA TYR A 23 5.32 -2.48 8.94
C TYR A 23 4.92 -1.86 7.60
N SER A 24 4.61 -2.72 6.64
CA SER A 24 4.02 -2.31 5.37
C SER A 24 3.05 -3.36 4.83
N VAL A 25 1.99 -2.88 4.19
CA VAL A 25 0.98 -3.70 3.51
C VAL A 25 1.01 -3.37 2.04
N HIS A 26 1.10 -4.39 1.19
CA HIS A 26 1.33 -4.24 -0.24
C HIS A 26 0.23 -4.94 -1.01
N LEU A 27 -0.32 -4.28 -2.03
CA LEU A 27 -1.09 -4.91 -3.09
C LEU A 27 -0.29 -4.84 -4.38
N ARG A 28 -0.12 -5.97 -5.06
CA ARG A 28 0.67 -6.09 -6.28
C ARG A 28 -0.07 -6.92 -7.32
N PHE A 29 0.19 -6.69 -8.59
CA PHE A 29 -0.21 -7.63 -9.61
C PHE A 29 0.51 -8.97 -9.44
N THR A 30 -0.20 -10.05 -9.70
CA THR A 30 0.34 -11.41 -9.53
C THR A 30 1.34 -11.78 -10.63
N ASP A 31 1.13 -11.27 -11.85
CA ASP A 31 1.90 -11.58 -13.06
C ASP A 31 3.33 -10.99 -13.05
N ASN A 32 3.49 -9.75 -12.60
CA ASN A 32 4.75 -8.99 -12.75
C ASN A 32 5.27 -8.39 -11.44
N ASN A 33 4.60 -8.62 -10.31
CA ASN A 33 4.92 -8.06 -8.98
C ASN A 33 4.85 -6.53 -8.87
N VAL A 34 4.41 -5.80 -9.89
CA VAL A 34 4.34 -4.35 -9.79
C VAL A 34 3.27 -3.95 -8.77
N HIS A 35 3.61 -2.96 -7.93
CA HIS A 35 2.73 -2.48 -6.89
C HIS A 35 1.57 -1.66 -7.46
N LEU A 36 0.43 -1.79 -6.79
CA LEU A 36 -0.77 -0.99 -7.00
C LEU A 36 -0.89 0.06 -5.90
N ILE A 37 -0.86 -0.41 -4.66
CA ILE A 37 -1.00 0.38 -3.45
C ILE A 37 -0.09 -0.19 -2.35
N ARG A 38 0.54 0.68 -1.56
CA ARG A 38 1.43 0.28 -0.46
C ARG A 38 1.24 1.20 0.74
N LEU A 39 0.81 0.66 1.87
CA LEU A 39 0.85 1.34 3.16
C LEU A 39 2.24 1.16 3.78
N CYS A 40 2.84 2.26 4.23
CA CYS A 40 4.11 2.28 4.95
C CYS A 40 3.90 2.92 6.32
N ILE A 41 4.21 2.21 7.41
CA ILE A 41 4.17 2.74 8.78
C ILE A 41 5.57 2.64 9.38
N ASN A 42 6.02 3.76 9.98
CA ASN A 42 7.38 3.96 10.50
C ASN A 42 8.47 3.61 9.48
N GLY A 43 8.25 3.98 8.21
CA GLY A 43 9.19 3.83 7.10
C GLY A 43 10.20 4.97 7.00
N SER A 44 10.80 5.09 5.82
CA SER A 44 11.59 6.26 5.43
C SER A 44 10.67 7.41 5.04
N ARG A 45 11.15 8.66 5.04
CA ARG A 45 10.41 9.74 4.36
C ARG A 45 10.40 9.47 2.85
N HIS A 46 9.35 9.94 2.17
CA HIS A 46 9.24 9.79 0.71
C HIS A 46 9.25 11.16 0.05
N HIS A 47 9.92 11.24 -1.11
CA HIS A 47 10.03 12.44 -1.93
C HIS A 47 9.31 12.17 -3.24
N ASN A 48 8.19 12.86 -3.46
CA ASN A 48 7.45 12.76 -4.71
C ASN A 48 8.15 13.55 -5.81
N GLU A 49 7.88 13.21 -7.06
CA GLU A 49 8.45 13.86 -8.25
C GLU A 49 8.01 15.33 -8.38
N ASP A 50 6.84 15.69 -7.84
CA ASP A 50 6.34 17.06 -7.78
C ASP A 50 7.02 17.93 -6.70
N GLY A 51 7.98 17.36 -5.95
CA GLY A 51 8.72 18.02 -4.88
C GLY A 51 8.07 17.97 -3.51
N THR A 52 6.86 17.40 -3.38
CA THR A 52 6.22 17.19 -2.08
C THR A 52 6.97 16.11 -1.28
N ILE A 53 7.06 16.31 0.03
CA ILE A 53 7.73 15.38 0.95
C ILE A 53 6.71 14.90 1.97
N VAL A 54 6.54 13.59 2.06
CA VAL A 54 5.66 12.97 3.06
C VAL A 54 6.46 12.30 4.18
N GLY A 55 5.82 12.22 5.35
CA GLY A 55 6.42 11.68 6.56
C GLY A 55 6.75 10.19 6.48
N LYS A 56 7.13 9.61 7.62
CA LYS A 56 7.47 8.17 7.71
C LYS A 56 6.25 7.24 7.59
N ASN A 57 5.05 7.81 7.71
CA ASN A 57 3.78 7.12 7.59
C ASN A 57 3.07 7.69 6.36
N HIS A 58 2.83 6.85 5.37
CA HIS A 58 2.28 7.30 4.09
C HIS A 58 1.73 6.13 3.30
N LEU A 59 0.88 6.44 2.32
CA LEU A 59 0.31 5.49 1.38
C LEU A 59 0.85 5.77 -0.03
N HIS A 60 1.47 4.79 -0.68
CA HIS A 60 1.81 4.91 -2.10
C HIS A 60 0.64 4.48 -2.97
N ILE A 61 0.43 5.21 -4.06
CA ILE A 61 -0.38 4.81 -5.21
C ILE A 61 0.53 4.92 -6.43
N TYR A 62 0.72 3.80 -7.14
CA TYR A 62 1.63 3.74 -8.27
C TYR A 62 0.88 4.16 -9.54
N LYS A 63 1.38 5.19 -10.21
CA LYS A 63 0.87 5.66 -11.50
C LYS A 63 1.79 5.17 -12.61
N TYR A 64 1.17 4.72 -13.70
CA TYR A 64 1.89 4.13 -14.82
C TYR A 64 1.90 5.16 -15.95
N HIS A 65 3.11 5.59 -16.33
CA HIS A 65 3.37 6.45 -17.47
C HIS A 65 4.02 5.62 -18.57
N ASP A 66 4.01 6.12 -19.81
CA ASP A 66 4.56 5.39 -20.96
C ASP A 66 6.07 5.06 -20.80
N SER A 67 6.80 5.87 -20.02
CA SER A 67 8.26 5.77 -19.86
C SER A 67 8.73 5.25 -18.49
N HIS A 68 7.87 5.28 -17.46
CA HIS A 68 8.24 4.90 -16.10
C HIS A 68 7.00 4.68 -15.22
N ILE A 69 7.23 4.19 -14.00
CA ILE A 69 6.20 4.05 -12.96
C ILE A 69 6.53 5.07 -11.88
N GLU A 70 5.59 5.96 -11.60
CA GLU A 70 5.67 6.97 -10.54
C GLU A 70 5.10 6.37 -9.25
N ASP A 71 5.87 6.39 -8.16
CA ASP A 71 5.47 5.85 -6.85
C ASP A 71 4.98 6.94 -5.89
N TYR A 72 3.97 7.70 -6.31
CA TYR A 72 3.47 8.85 -5.55
C TYR A 72 2.95 8.45 -4.16
N ALA A 73 3.42 9.13 -3.12
CA ALA A 73 3.03 8.90 -1.75
C ALA A 73 2.16 10.03 -1.20
N TYR A 74 1.09 9.63 -0.51
CA TYR A 74 0.17 10.50 0.19
C TYR A 74 0.40 10.39 1.69
N ASP A 75 0.35 11.53 2.37
CA ASP A 75 0.26 11.54 3.83
C ASP A 75 -1.04 10.85 4.29
N LEU A 76 -1.05 10.33 5.52
CA LEU A 76 -2.21 9.62 6.06
C LEU A 76 -3.32 10.57 6.55
N ASN A 77 -3.11 11.89 6.51
CA ASN A 77 -4.16 12.87 6.78
C ASN A 77 -5.38 12.58 5.90
N HIS A 78 -6.52 12.35 6.55
CA HIS A 78 -7.81 12.00 5.92
C HIS A 78 -7.91 10.59 5.33
N LEU A 79 -6.94 9.71 5.57
CA LEU A 79 -7.02 8.28 5.27
C LEU A 79 -7.41 7.49 6.53
N PRO A 80 -7.98 6.27 6.41
CA PRO A 80 -8.42 5.49 7.57
C PRO A 80 -7.27 4.85 8.38
N PHE A 81 -6.02 5.21 8.11
CA PHE A 81 -4.82 4.60 8.68
C PHE A 81 -4.17 5.53 9.70
N ASP A 82 -3.70 4.97 10.81
CA ASP A 82 -2.96 5.68 11.85
C ASP A 82 -1.67 4.93 12.20
N ASN A 83 -0.65 5.65 12.65
CA ASN A 83 0.63 5.02 13.02
C ASN A 83 0.59 4.29 14.37
N SER A 84 -0.50 4.46 15.13
CA SER A 84 -0.83 3.68 16.32
C SER A 84 -1.64 2.42 16.00
N ASP A 85 -2.07 2.22 14.75
CA ASP A 85 -2.77 1.00 14.36
C ASP A 85 -1.85 -0.21 14.54
N GLU A 86 -2.34 -1.21 15.27
CA GLU A 86 -1.76 -2.55 15.27
C GLU A 86 -1.85 -3.17 13.87
N LEU A 87 -0.93 -4.09 13.57
CA LEU A 87 -0.75 -4.61 12.22
C LEU A 87 -2.02 -5.27 11.67
N ASP A 88 -2.73 -6.03 12.48
CA ASP A 88 -3.97 -6.70 12.13
C ASP A 88 -5.07 -5.68 11.78
N ALA A 89 -5.29 -4.68 12.63
CA ALA A 89 -6.24 -3.60 12.37
C ALA A 89 -5.89 -2.82 11.09
N ALA A 90 -4.60 -2.54 10.85
CA ALA A 90 -4.14 -1.87 9.65
C ALA A 90 -4.38 -2.73 8.39
N VAL A 91 -4.23 -4.05 8.47
CA VAL A 91 -4.53 -4.98 7.36
C VAL A 91 -6.02 -4.97 7.04
N GLU A 92 -6.90 -5.03 8.04
CA GLU A 92 -8.35 -4.97 7.82
C GLU A 92 -8.77 -3.66 7.16
N LYS A 93 -8.27 -2.53 7.69
CA LYS A 93 -8.47 -1.20 7.10
C LYS A 93 -7.99 -1.15 5.66
N PHE A 94 -6.86 -1.78 5.36
CA PHE A 94 -6.27 -1.78 4.02
C PHE A 94 -7.13 -2.57 3.03
N ILE A 95 -7.61 -3.76 3.43
CA ILE A 95 -8.51 -4.58 2.61
C ILE A 95 -9.78 -3.80 2.27
N ASN A 96 -10.38 -3.16 3.27
CA ASN A 96 -11.59 -2.35 3.11
C ASN A 96 -11.35 -1.12 2.23
N TYR A 97 -10.27 -0.37 2.48
CA TYR A 97 -9.91 0.82 1.72
C TYR A 97 -9.64 0.50 0.24
N ALA A 98 -8.89 -0.57 -0.04
CA ALA A 98 -8.58 -1.00 -1.39
C ALA A 98 -9.75 -1.71 -2.09
N ASN A 99 -10.90 -1.85 -1.42
CA ASN A 99 -12.08 -2.58 -1.90
C ASN A 99 -11.69 -3.97 -2.44
N ILE A 100 -10.77 -4.64 -1.75
CA ILE A 100 -10.33 -5.98 -2.12
C ILE A 100 -11.47 -6.93 -1.79
N LYS A 101 -12.21 -7.34 -2.82
CA LYS A 101 -13.20 -8.39 -2.68
C LYS A 101 -12.49 -9.74 -2.70
N GLY A 102 -12.80 -10.59 -1.73
CA GLY A 102 -12.53 -12.02 -1.88
C GLY A 102 -13.31 -12.56 -3.08
N LYS A 103 -12.83 -13.63 -3.71
CA LYS A 103 -13.77 -14.49 -4.45
C LYS A 103 -14.77 -14.98 -3.41
N GLU A 104 -16.06 -14.68 -3.59
CA GLU A 104 -17.08 -15.55 -3.03
C GLU A 104 -16.82 -16.93 -3.64
N GLU A 105 -16.50 -17.91 -2.79
CA GLU A 105 -16.37 -19.31 -3.17
C GLU A 105 -17.73 -19.90 -3.54
#